data_AF-A0A8S4RM30-F1
#
_entry.id   AF-A0A8S4RM30-F1
#
_cell.length_a   1.000
_cell.length_b   1.000
_cell.length_c   1.000
_cell.angle_alpha   90.00
_cell.angle_beta   90.00
_cell.angle_gamma   90.00
#
_symmetry.space_group_name_H-M   'P 1'
#
loop_
_entity.id
_entity.type
_entity.pdbx_description
1 polymer ?
#
loop_
_entity_poly.entity_id
_entity_poly.type
_entity_poly.pdbx_seq_one_letter_code
_entity_poly.pdbx_strand_id
1 'polypeptide(L)'
;MRRAKGYQDLDENVGERLPAVPMPLPQEIEMASVSVVPDDTFTVTQAVNALGFGWFQVKLSLYTGLCWMADSMEMTILSILSPALHCEWNISKYQQALTTTVVFMGMMLSSTFWGNISDRYGRKTALSMCGVLLFYYGLLSAIAPNFLWLLFLRGLVGFAIGCVPQSVTLYAEFLPTKQRAKCVVLLDCFWALGACLEVALALIVMPTLGVHWLLALSTIPLLIFAIICPWLPESARYHVASGQPDKALETLEK
;
A
#
# COMPACT_ATOMS: atom_id res chain seq x y z
N MET A 1 51.45 20.36 -39.22
CA MET A 1 50.55 20.97 -38.22
C MET A 1 50.11 22.33 -38.75
N ARG A 2 48.88 22.42 -39.29
CA ARG A 2 48.35 23.56 -40.04
C ARG A 2 47.68 24.56 -39.10
N ARG A 3 48.06 25.84 -39.21
CA ARG A 3 47.46 27.00 -38.51
C ARG A 3 46.13 27.41 -39.16
N ALA A 4 45.21 27.85 -38.32
CA ALA A 4 43.88 28.36 -38.62
C ALA A 4 43.89 29.57 -39.57
N LYS A 5 43.03 29.53 -40.59
CA LYS A 5 42.73 30.62 -41.52
C LYS A 5 41.23 30.51 -41.83
N GLY A 6 40.41 31.35 -41.22
CA GLY A 6 38.95 31.26 -41.40
C GLY A 6 38.14 32.17 -40.48
N TYR A 7 38.62 33.37 -40.17
CA TYR A 7 37.87 34.33 -39.33
C TYR A 7 37.92 35.77 -39.88
N GLN A 8 38.14 35.96 -41.18
CA GLN A 8 38.24 37.30 -41.79
C GLN A 8 37.24 37.57 -42.91
N ASP A 9 36.30 36.67 -43.21
CA ASP A 9 35.44 36.78 -44.39
C ASP A 9 33.94 36.98 -44.07
N LEU A 10 33.57 37.35 -42.83
CA LEU A 10 32.14 37.45 -42.42
C LEU A 10 31.60 38.86 -42.17
N ASP A 11 32.43 39.90 -42.22
CA ASP A 11 31.98 41.27 -41.91
C ASP A 11 31.61 42.12 -43.15
N GLU A 12 31.59 41.54 -44.35
CA GLU A 12 31.45 42.32 -45.60
C GLU A 12 30.07 42.25 -46.30
N ASN A 13 29.04 41.69 -45.67
CA ASN A 13 27.69 41.58 -46.28
C ASN A 13 26.54 42.02 -45.36
N VAL A 14 26.71 43.16 -44.67
CA VAL A 14 25.62 43.85 -43.96
C VAL A 14 24.98 44.87 -44.91
N GLY A 15 24.05 44.43 -45.76
CA GLY A 15 23.45 45.31 -46.78
C GLY A 15 22.13 44.91 -47.42
N GLU A 16 21.54 43.74 -47.13
CA GLU A 16 20.27 43.32 -47.75
C GLU A 16 19.15 43.18 -46.71
N ARG A 17 18.12 44.03 -46.84
CA ARG A 17 16.88 43.97 -46.07
C ARG A 17 16.09 42.71 -46.48
N LEU A 18 16.01 41.73 -45.59
CA LEU A 18 15.10 40.58 -45.77
C LEU A 18 13.63 41.05 -45.75
N PRO A 19 12.76 40.58 -46.67
CA PRO A 19 11.35 40.93 -46.67
C PRO A 19 10.63 40.33 -45.46
N ALA A 20 9.75 41.10 -44.83
CA ALA A 20 8.96 40.68 -43.68
C ALA A 20 8.00 39.53 -44.05
N VAL A 21 8.24 38.35 -43.48
CA VAL A 21 7.32 37.21 -43.56
C VAL A 21 6.14 37.48 -42.62
N PRO A 22 4.87 37.44 -43.09
CA PRO A 22 3.72 37.62 -42.20
C PRO A 22 3.65 36.46 -41.20
N MET A 23 3.62 36.80 -39.91
CA MET A 23 3.42 35.84 -38.83
C MET A 23 1.98 35.28 -38.91
N PRO A 24 1.77 33.95 -38.85
CA PRO A 24 0.41 33.41 -38.78
C PRO A 24 -0.23 33.88 -37.47
N LEU A 25 -1.44 34.46 -37.54
CA LEU A 25 -2.21 34.81 -36.36
C LEU A 25 -2.40 33.55 -35.48
N PRO A 26 -2.30 33.66 -34.14
CA PRO A 26 -2.53 32.53 -33.26
C PRO A 26 -3.94 31.98 -33.53
N GLN A 27 -4.03 30.71 -33.92
CA GLN A 27 -5.31 29.99 -33.96
C GLN A 27 -5.91 30.09 -32.55
N GLU A 28 -7.14 30.60 -32.45
CA GLU A 28 -7.91 30.63 -31.21
C GLU A 28 -7.90 29.23 -30.62
N ILE A 29 -7.19 29.07 -29.50
CA ILE A 29 -7.28 27.87 -28.69
C ILE A 29 -8.70 27.87 -28.16
N GLU A 30 -9.54 27.03 -28.76
CA GLU A 30 -10.87 26.71 -28.28
C GLU A 30 -10.72 26.26 -26.83
N MET A 31 -11.00 27.17 -25.90
CA MET A 31 -11.05 26.90 -24.47
C MET A 31 -12.19 25.91 -24.26
N ALA A 32 -11.86 24.62 -24.35
CA ALA A 32 -12.67 23.57 -23.77
C ALA A 32 -13.00 24.03 -22.35
N SER A 33 -14.29 24.30 -22.13
CA SER A 33 -14.86 24.93 -20.95
C SER A 33 -14.17 24.44 -19.68
N VAL A 34 -13.26 25.24 -19.13
CA VAL A 34 -12.85 25.14 -17.74
C VAL A 34 -14.12 25.48 -16.97
N SER A 35 -14.84 24.45 -16.54
CA SER A 35 -15.98 24.62 -15.64
C SER A 35 -15.44 25.35 -14.40
N VAL A 36 -15.76 26.63 -14.29
CA VAL A 36 -15.46 27.44 -13.10
C VAL A 36 -16.21 26.77 -11.96
N VAL A 37 -15.46 26.04 -11.14
CA VAL A 37 -15.95 25.43 -9.90
C VAL A 37 -16.39 26.58 -8.98
N PRO A 38 -17.62 26.60 -8.46
CA PRO A 38 -18.10 27.68 -7.58
C PRO A 38 -17.19 27.84 -6.35
N ASP A 39 -16.94 29.09 -5.92
CA ASP A 39 -16.02 29.47 -4.83
C ASP A 39 -16.30 28.79 -3.46
N ASP A 40 -17.46 28.15 -3.29
CA ASP A 40 -17.84 27.39 -2.09
C ASP A 40 -17.53 25.88 -2.17
N THR A 41 -16.90 25.42 -3.25
CA THR A 41 -16.62 23.99 -3.47
C THR A 41 -15.15 23.67 -3.18
N PHE A 42 -14.85 23.22 -1.96
CA PHE A 42 -13.50 22.79 -1.59
C PHE A 42 -13.19 21.38 -2.12
N THR A 43 -11.99 21.20 -2.67
CA THR A 43 -11.49 19.84 -2.95
C THR A 43 -11.25 19.09 -1.64
N VAL A 44 -11.45 17.77 -1.62
CA VAL A 44 -11.19 16.93 -0.42
C VAL A 44 -9.78 17.18 0.13
N THR A 45 -8.80 17.38 -0.75
CA THR A 45 -7.42 17.71 -0.38
C THR A 45 -7.30 19.06 0.34
N GLN A 46 -8.06 20.08 -0.07
CA GLN A 46 -8.07 21.38 0.59
C GLN A 46 -8.76 21.30 1.97
N ALA A 47 -9.86 20.55 2.09
CA ALA A 47 -10.53 20.32 3.37
C ALA A 47 -9.63 19.58 4.37
N VAL A 48 -8.99 18.47 3.95
CA VAL A 48 -8.04 17.72 4.79
C VAL A 48 -6.83 18.58 5.19
N ASN A 49 -6.33 19.43 4.27
CA ASN A 49 -5.25 20.36 4.59
C ASN A 49 -5.68 21.49 5.55
N ALA A 50 -6.94 21.91 5.52
CA ALA A 50 -7.50 22.92 6.41
C ALA A 50 -7.77 22.38 7.83
N LEU A 51 -8.22 21.13 7.95
CA LEU A 51 -8.46 20.44 9.23
C LEU A 51 -7.16 20.15 10.01
N GLY A 52 -6.03 20.03 9.31
CA GLY A 52 -4.72 19.82 9.93
C GLY A 52 -4.53 18.41 10.52
N PHE A 53 -3.56 18.27 11.42
CA PHE A 53 -3.23 17.00 12.07
C PHE A 53 -3.69 17.04 13.52
N GLY A 54 -4.60 16.15 13.88
CA GLY A 54 -5.21 16.02 15.19
C GLY A 54 -5.15 14.61 15.75
N TRP A 55 -5.95 14.38 16.80
CA TRP A 55 -5.99 13.12 17.54
C TRP A 55 -6.58 11.97 16.73
N PHE A 56 -7.48 12.28 15.78
CA PHE A 56 -8.07 11.31 14.88
C PHE A 56 -7.02 10.66 13.97
N GLN A 57 -6.10 11.45 13.41
CA GLN A 57 -5.01 10.96 12.55
C GLN A 57 -4.03 10.08 13.33
N VAL A 58 -3.77 10.40 14.60
CA VAL A 58 -2.95 9.56 15.50
C VAL A 58 -3.64 8.22 15.78
N LYS A 59 -4.93 8.21 16.10
CA LYS A 59 -5.70 6.96 16.27
C LYS A 59 -5.68 6.13 14.99
N LEU A 60 -5.89 6.76 13.85
CA LEU A 60 -5.86 6.09 12.55
C LEU A 60 -4.47 5.51 12.25
N SER A 61 -3.39 6.23 12.60
CA SER A 61 -2.02 5.73 12.50
C SER A 61 -1.77 4.48 13.32
N LEU A 62 -2.37 4.38 14.51
CA LEU A 62 -2.25 3.18 15.35
C LEU A 62 -2.99 2.00 14.72
N TYR A 63 -4.17 2.23 14.14
CA TYR A 63 -4.94 1.17 13.49
C TYR A 63 -4.28 0.67 12.20
N THR A 64 -3.82 1.57 11.34
CA THR A 64 -3.12 1.19 10.10
C THR A 64 -1.71 0.68 10.40
N GLY A 65 -1.06 1.20 11.44
CA GLY A 65 0.19 0.66 11.98
C GLY A 65 0.06 -0.78 12.47
N LEU A 66 -1.05 -1.13 13.13
CA LEU A 66 -1.31 -2.51 13.54
C LEU A 66 -1.48 -3.46 12.35
N CYS A 67 -2.17 -3.01 11.30
CA CYS A 67 -2.26 -3.77 10.03
C CYS A 67 -0.87 -4.02 9.43
N TRP A 68 -0.04 -2.98 9.39
CA TRP A 68 1.29 -3.01 8.81
C TRP A 68 2.26 -3.85 9.65
N MET A 69 2.09 -3.84 10.97
CA MET A 69 2.80 -4.71 11.89
C MET A 69 2.42 -6.18 11.69
N ALA A 70 1.13 -6.49 11.57
CA ALA A 70 0.65 -7.85 11.34
C ALA A 70 1.10 -8.41 9.98
N ASP A 71 1.11 -7.57 8.93
CA ASP A 71 1.71 -7.90 7.64
C ASP A 71 3.20 -8.23 7.76
N SER A 72 3.96 -7.43 8.52
CA SER A 72 5.37 -7.70 8.76
C SER A 72 5.60 -9.04 9.45
N MET A 73 4.75 -9.40 10.42
CA MET A 73 4.83 -10.70 11.09
C MET A 73 4.60 -11.85 10.09
N GLU A 74 3.59 -11.76 9.22
CA GLU A 74 3.34 -12.76 8.18
C GLU A 74 4.43 -12.82 7.10
N MET A 75 5.14 -11.71 6.83
CA MET A 75 6.32 -11.75 5.95
C MET A 75 7.52 -12.39 6.63
N THR A 76 7.73 -12.06 7.90
CA THR A 76 8.88 -12.52 8.68
C THR A 76 8.79 -14.01 8.96
N ILE A 77 7.59 -14.51 9.30
CA ILE A 77 7.38 -15.92 9.59
C ILE A 77 7.75 -16.82 8.40
N LEU A 78 7.61 -16.38 7.15
CA LEU A 78 7.98 -17.18 5.97
C LEU A 78 9.48 -17.52 5.93
N SER A 79 10.32 -16.61 6.42
CA SER A 79 11.76 -16.81 6.51
C SER A 79 12.15 -17.83 7.59
N ILE A 80 11.36 -17.92 8.67
CA ILE A 80 11.56 -18.84 9.80
C ILE A 80 10.93 -20.21 9.51
N LEU A 81 9.77 -20.20 8.84
CA LEU A 81 8.98 -21.37 8.48
C LEU A 81 9.75 -22.28 7.53
N SER A 82 10.42 -21.73 6.53
CA SER A 82 11.14 -22.50 5.51
C SER A 82 12.15 -23.51 6.09
N PRO A 83 13.11 -23.11 6.96
CA PRO A 83 14.01 -24.06 7.60
C PRO A 83 13.32 -24.93 8.67
N ALA A 84 12.30 -24.43 9.36
CA ALA A 84 11.54 -25.21 10.34
C ALA A 84 10.88 -26.44 9.72
N LEU A 85 10.23 -26.25 8.56
CA LEU A 85 9.57 -27.33 7.83
C LEU A 85 10.57 -28.38 7.31
N HIS A 86 11.81 -27.98 6.99
CA HIS A 86 12.85 -28.94 6.61
C HIS A 86 13.20 -29.86 7.78
N CYS A 87 13.28 -29.35 9.01
CA CYS A 87 13.57 -30.18 10.17
C CYS A 87 12.42 -31.15 10.50
N GLU A 88 11.16 -30.73 10.33
CA GLU A 88 10.01 -31.52 10.74
C GLU A 88 9.53 -32.52 9.70
N TRP A 89 9.45 -32.11 8.44
CA TRP A 89 8.92 -32.93 7.33
C TRP A 89 9.98 -33.37 6.33
N ASN A 90 11.27 -33.06 6.58
CA ASN A 90 12.40 -33.42 5.72
C ASN A 90 12.19 -33.01 4.25
N ILE A 91 11.60 -31.82 4.04
CA ILE A 91 11.27 -31.30 2.72
C ILE A 91 12.52 -30.89 1.94
N SER A 92 12.48 -30.99 0.61
CA SER A 92 13.59 -30.60 -0.26
C SER A 92 13.85 -29.08 -0.21
N LYS A 93 15.09 -28.65 -0.50
CA LYS A 93 15.43 -27.23 -0.69
C LYS A 93 14.53 -26.54 -1.74
N TYR A 94 14.15 -27.28 -2.79
CA TYR A 94 13.19 -26.80 -3.79
C TYR A 94 11.82 -26.52 -3.19
N GLN A 95 11.33 -27.38 -2.28
CA GLN A 95 10.04 -27.20 -1.61
C GLN A 95 10.06 -26.01 -0.65
N GLN A 96 11.17 -25.75 0.04
CA GLN A 96 11.33 -24.54 0.85
C GLN A 96 11.19 -23.27 0.01
N ALA A 97 11.87 -23.21 -1.14
CA ALA A 97 11.76 -22.08 -2.06
C ALA A 97 10.36 -21.95 -2.66
N LEU A 98 9.66 -23.06 -2.90
CA LEU A 98 8.27 -23.04 -3.35
C LEU A 98 7.32 -22.40 -2.33
N THR A 99 7.55 -22.61 -1.02
CA THR A 99 6.72 -22.02 0.04
C THR A 99 6.73 -20.51 0.00
N THR A 100 7.90 -19.87 -0.17
CA THR A 100 7.97 -18.41 -0.27
C THR A 100 7.47 -17.92 -1.63
N THR A 101 7.81 -18.64 -2.70
CA THR A 101 7.40 -18.29 -4.08
C THR A 101 5.89 -18.27 -4.24
N VAL A 102 5.16 -19.23 -3.65
CA VAL A 102 3.69 -19.28 -3.79
C VAL A 102 3.01 -18.11 -3.09
N VAL A 103 3.57 -17.61 -1.97
CA VAL A 103 3.06 -16.42 -1.30
C VAL A 103 3.23 -15.19 -2.19
N PHE A 104 4.43 -14.95 -2.71
CA PHE A 104 4.69 -13.82 -3.60
C PHE A 104 3.87 -13.91 -4.90
N MET A 105 3.69 -15.11 -5.45
CA MET A 105 2.82 -15.34 -6.59
C MET A 105 1.35 -15.01 -6.25
N GLY A 106 0.88 -15.42 -5.08
CA GLY A 106 -0.45 -15.06 -4.57
C GLY A 106 -0.63 -13.54 -4.42
N MET A 107 0.37 -12.84 -3.90
CA MET A 107 0.36 -11.38 -3.79
C MET A 107 0.31 -10.71 -5.17
N MET A 108 1.11 -11.20 -6.13
CA MET A 108 1.14 -10.67 -7.48
C MET A 108 -0.22 -10.79 -8.17
N LEU A 109 -0.85 -11.97 -8.09
CA LEU A 109 -2.14 -12.23 -8.73
C LEU A 109 -3.30 -11.48 -8.06
N SER A 110 -3.22 -11.28 -6.75
CA SER A 110 -4.28 -10.64 -5.97
C SER A 110 -4.25 -9.11 -6.01
N SER A 111 -3.10 -8.50 -6.31
CA SER A 111 -2.94 -7.03 -6.35
C SER A 111 -4.00 -6.32 -7.20
N THR A 112 -4.23 -6.80 -8.44
CA THR A 112 -5.25 -6.24 -9.34
C THR A 112 -6.67 -6.49 -8.82
N PHE A 113 -6.91 -7.67 -8.24
CA PHE A 113 -8.22 -8.05 -7.69
C PHE A 113 -8.61 -7.16 -6.51
N TRP A 114 -7.71 -6.99 -5.54
CA TRP A 114 -7.93 -6.14 -4.38
C TRP A 114 -7.99 -4.65 -4.74
N GLY A 115 -7.21 -4.21 -5.74
CA GLY A 115 -7.33 -2.84 -6.27
C GLY A 115 -8.74 -2.55 -6.79
N ASN A 116 -9.29 -3.45 -7.62
CA ASN A 116 -10.65 -3.28 -8.17
C ASN A 116 -11.73 -3.30 -7.07
N ILE A 117 -11.60 -4.19 -6.08
CA ILE A 117 -12.52 -4.27 -4.94
C ILE A 117 -12.45 -3.01 -4.08
N SER A 118 -11.24 -2.53 -3.80
CA SER A 118 -11.00 -1.32 -3.01
C SER A 118 -11.62 -0.09 -3.66
N ASP A 119 -11.48 0.04 -4.98
CA ASP A 119 -12.03 1.18 -5.72
C ASP A 119 -13.57 1.09 -5.85
N ARG A 120 -14.14 -0.11 -5.96
CA ARG A 120 -15.59 -0.30 -6.16
C ARG A 120 -16.39 -0.31 -4.85
N TYR A 121 -15.94 -1.06 -3.86
CA TYR A 121 -16.66 -1.31 -2.60
C TYR A 121 -16.11 -0.53 -1.40
N GLY A 122 -15.07 0.27 -1.62
CA GLY A 122 -14.41 1.05 -0.58
C GLY A 122 -13.21 0.33 0.01
N ARG A 123 -12.28 1.13 0.52
CA ARG A 123 -11.00 0.67 1.06
C ARG A 123 -11.18 -0.05 2.37
N LYS A 124 -12.12 0.42 3.21
CA LYS A 124 -12.43 -0.23 4.48
C LYS A 124 -12.94 -1.66 4.25
N THR A 125 -13.84 -1.83 3.29
CA THR A 125 -14.42 -3.13 2.96
C THR A 125 -13.33 -4.10 2.49
N ALA A 126 -12.45 -3.66 1.59
CA ALA A 126 -11.32 -4.47 1.12
C ALA A 126 -10.38 -4.88 2.26
N LEU A 127 -10.03 -3.93 3.16
CA LEU A 127 -9.18 -4.20 4.31
C LEU A 127 -9.81 -5.15 5.32
N SER A 128 -11.11 -5.03 5.56
CA SER A 128 -11.84 -5.93 6.47
C SER A 128 -11.87 -7.36 5.92
N MET A 129 -12.18 -7.51 4.63
CA MET A 129 -12.16 -8.81 3.97
C MET A 129 -10.76 -9.44 4.00
N CYS A 130 -9.73 -8.64 3.68
CA CYS A 130 -8.34 -9.08 3.75
C CYS A 130 -7.96 -9.55 5.16
N GLY A 131 -8.25 -8.75 6.20
CA GLY A 131 -7.91 -9.10 7.58
C GLY A 131 -8.55 -10.41 8.05
N VAL A 132 -9.82 -10.64 7.69
CA VAL A 132 -10.53 -11.89 7.99
C VAL A 132 -9.91 -13.07 7.24
N LEU A 133 -9.58 -12.91 5.95
CA LEU A 133 -8.95 -13.96 5.16
C LEU A 133 -7.54 -14.29 5.65
N LEU A 134 -6.75 -13.28 6.03
CA LEU A 134 -5.43 -13.47 6.61
C LEU A 134 -5.49 -14.27 7.90
N PHE A 135 -6.37 -13.86 8.82
CA PHE A 135 -6.59 -14.59 10.07
C PHE A 135 -7.04 -16.03 9.81
N TYR A 136 -8.04 -16.22 8.93
CA TYR A 136 -8.61 -17.53 8.64
C TYR A 136 -7.58 -18.49 8.01
N TYR A 137 -6.92 -18.09 6.92
CA TYR A 137 -5.92 -18.94 6.25
C TYR A 137 -4.64 -19.09 7.06
N GLY A 138 -4.26 -18.08 7.82
CA GLY A 138 -3.17 -18.14 8.79
C GLY A 138 -3.42 -19.23 9.83
N LEU A 139 -4.60 -19.21 10.47
CA LEU A 139 -4.99 -20.20 11.48
C LEU A 139 -5.16 -21.60 10.88
N LEU A 140 -5.74 -21.71 9.67
CA LEU A 140 -5.83 -22.99 8.96
C LEU A 140 -4.45 -23.58 8.66
N SER A 141 -3.44 -22.73 8.42
CA SER A 141 -2.07 -23.23 8.19
C SER A 141 -1.46 -23.82 9.46
N ALA A 142 -1.84 -23.33 10.64
CA ALA A 142 -1.40 -23.87 11.91
C ALA A 142 -1.95 -25.29 12.19
N ILE A 143 -2.99 -25.73 11.50
CA ILE A 143 -3.55 -27.09 11.62
C ILE A 143 -3.28 -27.94 10.38
N ALA A 144 -2.38 -27.50 9.48
CA ALA A 144 -2.12 -28.19 8.23
C ALA A 144 -1.49 -29.58 8.48
N PRO A 145 -2.09 -30.67 7.96
CA PRO A 145 -1.61 -32.03 8.22
C PRO A 145 -0.47 -32.46 7.29
N ASN A 146 -0.27 -31.76 6.18
CA ASN A 146 0.81 -32.06 5.24
C ASN A 146 1.33 -30.80 4.54
N PHE A 147 2.50 -30.93 3.92
CA PHE A 147 3.18 -29.84 3.23
C PHE A 147 2.37 -29.25 2.06
N LEU A 148 1.64 -30.07 1.30
CA LEU A 148 0.83 -29.59 0.17
C LEU A 148 -0.34 -28.72 0.64
N TRP A 149 -1.01 -29.11 1.72
CA TRP A 149 -2.05 -28.29 2.37
C TRP A 149 -1.46 -26.98 2.88
N LEU A 150 -0.31 -27.04 3.56
CA LEU A 150 0.37 -25.83 4.01
C LEU A 150 0.72 -24.91 2.83
N LEU A 151 1.28 -25.45 1.76
CA LEU A 151 1.66 -24.69 0.56
C LEU A 151 0.46 -23.99 -0.09
N PHE A 152 -0.67 -24.70 -0.22
CA PHE A 152 -1.91 -24.14 -0.75
C PHE A 152 -2.44 -23.01 0.16
N LEU A 153 -2.50 -23.24 1.47
CA LEU A 153 -2.95 -22.25 2.44
C LEU A 153 -2.04 -21.02 2.47
N ARG A 154 -0.72 -21.19 2.38
CA ARG A 154 0.25 -20.09 2.28
C ARG A 154 0.05 -19.27 0.99
N GLY A 155 -0.28 -19.92 -0.12
CA GLY A 155 -0.69 -19.23 -1.34
C GLY A 155 -1.93 -18.35 -1.13
N LEU A 156 -2.92 -18.82 -0.37
CA LEU A 156 -4.12 -18.04 -0.02
C LEU A 156 -3.83 -16.92 0.98
N VAL A 157 -2.91 -17.12 1.92
CA VAL A 157 -2.37 -16.04 2.77
C VAL A 157 -1.74 -14.96 1.89
N GLY A 158 -0.87 -15.34 0.94
CA GLY A 158 -0.28 -14.41 -0.02
C GLY A 158 -1.32 -13.67 -0.86
N PHE A 159 -2.40 -14.34 -1.25
CA PHE A 159 -3.52 -13.70 -1.92
C PHE A 159 -4.17 -12.63 -1.04
N ALA A 160 -4.34 -12.86 0.27
CA ALA A 160 -4.92 -11.86 1.17
C ALA A 160 -3.95 -10.69 1.42
N ILE A 161 -2.65 -10.97 1.61
CA ILE A 161 -1.59 -9.96 1.81
C ILE A 161 -1.58 -8.90 0.68
N GLY A 162 -1.91 -9.26 -0.56
CA GLY A 162 -1.93 -8.30 -1.68
C GLY A 162 -2.83 -7.08 -1.47
N CYS A 163 -3.78 -7.12 -0.53
CA CYS A 163 -4.63 -5.99 -0.16
C CYS A 163 -3.96 -5.02 0.85
N VAL A 164 -2.91 -5.42 1.55
CA VAL A 164 -2.30 -4.64 2.64
C VAL A 164 -1.84 -3.23 2.20
N PRO A 165 -1.29 -2.98 1.00
CA PRO A 165 -0.95 -1.63 0.53
C PRO A 165 -2.14 -0.65 0.48
N GLN A 166 -3.38 -1.16 0.43
CA GLN A 166 -4.58 -0.34 0.50
C GLN A 166 -4.73 0.34 1.87
N SER A 167 -4.16 -0.22 2.94
CA SER A 167 -4.17 0.38 4.29
C SER A 167 -3.35 1.66 4.36
N VAL A 168 -2.18 1.67 3.72
CA VAL A 168 -1.31 2.84 3.58
C VAL A 168 -2.00 3.89 2.73
N THR A 169 -2.68 3.46 1.67
CA THR A 169 -3.40 4.38 0.78
C THR A 169 -4.60 5.02 1.49
N LEU A 170 -5.37 4.23 2.27
CA LEU A 170 -6.44 4.74 3.12
C LEU A 170 -5.90 5.76 4.13
N TYR A 171 -4.83 5.42 4.86
CA TYR A 171 -4.21 6.33 5.82
C TYR A 171 -3.75 7.64 5.16
N ALA A 172 -3.13 7.52 3.99
CA ALA A 172 -2.63 8.64 3.21
C ALA A 172 -3.72 9.62 2.72
N GLU A 173 -4.99 9.19 2.65
CA GLU A 173 -6.11 10.08 2.28
C GLU A 173 -6.62 10.94 3.42
N PHE A 174 -6.37 10.54 4.67
CA PHE A 174 -6.70 11.33 5.85
C PHE A 174 -5.56 12.26 6.30
N LEU A 175 -4.42 12.22 5.61
CA LEU A 175 -3.21 12.94 5.99
C LEU A 175 -3.04 14.23 5.17
N PRO A 176 -2.69 15.36 5.82
CA PRO A 176 -2.35 16.58 5.11
C PRO A 176 -1.04 16.41 4.32
N THR A 177 -0.97 17.03 3.14
CA THR A 177 0.12 16.83 2.16
C THR A 177 1.51 17.05 2.77
N LYS A 178 1.66 18.03 3.68
CA LYS A 178 2.94 18.38 4.31
C LYS A 178 3.48 17.32 5.27
N GLN A 179 2.62 16.54 5.91
CA GLN A 179 3.02 15.57 6.94
C GLN A 179 2.88 14.12 6.49
N ARG A 180 2.21 13.88 5.35
CA ARG A 180 1.99 12.55 4.78
C ARG A 180 3.27 11.71 4.70
N ALA A 181 4.38 12.28 4.21
CA ALA A 181 5.64 11.55 4.10
C ALA A 181 6.18 11.09 5.46
N LYS A 182 6.14 11.95 6.49
CA LYS A 182 6.59 11.59 7.86
C LYS A 182 5.74 10.48 8.46
N CYS A 183 4.44 10.51 8.20
CA CYS A 183 3.50 9.51 8.72
C CYS A 183 3.66 8.14 8.05
N VAL A 184 3.96 8.11 6.75
CA VAL A 184 4.28 6.86 6.04
C VAL A 184 5.58 6.26 6.57
N VAL A 185 6.63 7.08 6.78
CA VAL A 185 7.88 6.60 7.41
C VAL A 185 7.63 6.06 8.83
N LEU A 186 6.72 6.66 9.60
CA LEU A 186 6.34 6.16 10.91
C LEU A 186 5.67 4.78 10.83
N LEU A 187 4.91 4.49 9.76
CA LEU A 187 4.36 3.15 9.53
C LEU A 187 5.47 2.11 9.34
N ASP A 188 6.56 2.45 8.65
CA ASP A 188 7.69 1.53 8.50
C ASP A 188 8.35 1.17 9.84
N CYS A 189 8.26 2.06 10.85
CA CYS A 189 8.66 1.70 12.21
C CYS A 189 7.76 0.60 12.81
N PHE A 190 6.45 0.63 12.56
CA PHE A 190 5.54 -0.46 12.96
C PHE A 190 5.85 -1.77 12.22
N TRP A 191 6.29 -1.69 10.96
CA TRP A 191 6.77 -2.85 10.23
C TRP A 191 8.00 -3.46 10.91
N ALA A 192 9.02 -2.67 11.20
CA ALA A 192 10.22 -3.14 11.90
C ALA A 192 9.88 -3.75 13.27
N LEU A 193 8.95 -3.15 14.02
CA LEU A 193 8.45 -3.71 15.28
C LEU A 193 7.77 -5.07 15.09
N GLY A 194 6.95 -5.23 14.04
CA GLY A 194 6.31 -6.51 13.71
C GLY A 194 7.33 -7.61 13.42
N ALA A 195 8.34 -7.32 12.59
CA ALA A 195 9.42 -8.26 12.32
C ALA A 195 10.17 -8.68 13.60
N CYS A 196 10.50 -7.71 14.48
CA CYS A 196 11.13 -7.99 15.76
C CYS A 196 10.26 -8.86 16.68
N LEU A 197 8.96 -8.58 16.74
CA LEU A 197 8.00 -9.35 17.53
C LEU A 197 7.88 -10.79 17.02
N GLU A 198 7.83 -10.99 15.70
CA GLU A 198 7.77 -12.33 15.12
C GLU A 198 9.02 -13.15 15.41
N VAL A 199 10.21 -12.55 15.28
CA VAL A 199 11.47 -13.23 15.61
C VAL A 199 11.52 -13.56 17.10
N ALA A 200 11.14 -12.63 17.98
CA ALA A 200 11.10 -12.88 19.43
C ALA A 200 10.12 -14.01 19.78
N LEU A 201 8.94 -14.03 19.14
CA LEU A 201 7.95 -15.07 19.30
C LEU A 201 8.49 -16.43 18.83
N ALA A 202 9.14 -16.48 17.67
CA ALA A 202 9.77 -17.68 17.15
C ALA A 202 10.84 -18.24 18.10
N LEU A 203 11.68 -17.40 18.70
CA LEU A 203 12.71 -17.85 19.65
C LEU A 203 12.13 -18.52 20.90
N ILE A 204 10.95 -18.10 21.35
CA ILE A 204 10.29 -18.64 22.55
C ILE A 204 9.48 -19.90 22.21
N VAL A 205 8.76 -19.88 21.09
CA VAL A 205 7.76 -20.89 20.73
C VAL A 205 8.39 -22.08 20.00
N MET A 206 9.36 -21.85 19.11
CA MET A 206 9.98 -22.91 18.32
C MET A 206 10.63 -24.02 19.16
N PRO A 207 11.38 -23.73 20.24
CA PRO A 207 12.02 -24.79 21.04
C PRO A 207 11.06 -25.61 21.89
N THR A 208 9.87 -25.10 22.18
CA THR A 208 8.93 -25.68 23.16
C THR A 208 7.71 -26.31 22.51
N LEU A 209 7.08 -25.61 21.58
CA LEU A 209 5.76 -25.95 21.03
C LEU A 209 5.82 -26.26 19.52
N GLY A 210 6.86 -25.83 18.82
CA GLY A 210 7.07 -26.10 17.40
C GLY A 210 6.36 -25.13 16.45
N VAL A 211 6.38 -25.47 15.16
CA VAL A 211 6.02 -24.54 14.07
C VAL A 211 4.52 -24.24 13.98
N HIS A 212 3.67 -25.21 14.27
CA HIS A 212 2.21 -25.04 14.24
C HIS A 212 1.73 -24.00 15.26
N TRP A 213 2.33 -23.99 16.46
CA TRP A 213 2.01 -22.99 17.47
C TRP A 213 2.53 -21.61 17.11
N LEU A 214 3.68 -21.52 16.45
CA LEU A 214 4.18 -20.24 15.94
C LEU A 214 3.19 -19.65 14.92
N LEU A 215 2.74 -20.46 13.96
CA LEU A 215 1.70 -20.08 12.98
C LEU A 215 0.38 -19.68 13.65
N ALA A 216 -0.03 -20.34 14.74
CA ALA A 216 -1.25 -19.99 15.44
C ALA A 216 -1.10 -18.65 16.19
N LEU A 217 0.00 -18.44 16.89
CA LEU A 217 0.24 -17.24 17.68
C LEU A 217 0.50 -16.01 16.81
N SER A 218 1.12 -16.17 15.63
CA SER A 218 1.31 -15.08 14.66
C SER A 218 -0.01 -14.52 14.12
N THR A 219 -1.11 -15.27 14.22
CA THR A 219 -2.45 -14.82 13.79
C THR A 219 -3.16 -13.94 14.80
N ILE A 220 -2.67 -13.82 16.04
CA ILE A 220 -3.32 -13.02 17.09
C ILE A 220 -3.40 -11.53 16.70
N PRO A 221 -2.32 -10.87 16.22
CA PRO A 221 -2.39 -9.49 15.74
C PRO A 221 -3.36 -9.31 14.57
N LEU A 222 -3.47 -10.32 13.68
CA LEU A 222 -4.43 -10.32 12.58
C LEU A 222 -5.87 -10.39 13.08
N LEU A 223 -6.14 -11.19 14.12
CA LEU A 223 -7.45 -11.25 14.77
C LEU A 223 -7.81 -9.90 15.39
N ILE A 224 -6.88 -9.27 16.11
CA ILE A 224 -7.08 -7.95 16.71
C ILE A 224 -7.38 -6.92 15.60
N PHE A 225 -6.62 -6.96 14.50
CA PHE A 225 -6.87 -6.08 13.35
C PHE A 225 -8.25 -6.32 12.74
N ALA A 226 -8.66 -7.58 12.52
CA ALA A 226 -9.97 -7.92 11.97
C ALA A 226 -11.13 -7.43 12.85
N ILE A 227 -10.98 -7.47 14.18
CA ILE A 227 -11.96 -6.97 15.15
C ILE A 227 -12.03 -5.43 15.14
N ILE A 228 -10.90 -4.75 14.94
CA ILE A 228 -10.81 -3.28 14.95
C ILE A 228 -11.24 -2.66 13.61
N CYS A 229 -11.07 -3.38 12.50
CA CYS A 229 -11.33 -2.88 11.15
C CYS A 229 -12.76 -2.30 10.93
N PRO A 230 -13.85 -2.86 11.52
CA PRO A 230 -15.18 -2.26 11.45
C PRO A 230 -15.28 -0.84 12.04
N TRP A 231 -14.40 -0.45 12.97
CA TRP A 231 -14.36 0.91 13.52
C TRP A 231 -13.59 1.91 12.65
N LEU A 232 -12.89 1.45 11.62
CA LEU A 232 -12.21 2.34 10.69
C LEU A 232 -13.24 3.14 9.88
N PRO A 233 -13.11 4.47 9.78
CA PRO A 233 -13.91 5.25 8.86
C PRO A 233 -13.49 4.98 7.42
N GLU A 234 -14.45 5.01 6.51
CA GLU A 234 -14.19 4.94 5.08
C GLU A 234 -13.66 6.31 4.60
N SER A 235 -12.90 6.33 3.51
CA SER A 235 -12.28 7.57 3.06
C SER A 235 -13.30 8.59 2.57
N ALA A 236 -13.14 9.86 2.97
CA ALA A 236 -13.97 10.97 2.50
C ALA A 236 -13.90 11.10 0.96
N ARG A 237 -12.75 10.77 0.36
CA ARG A 237 -12.56 10.76 -1.09
C ARG A 237 -13.38 9.67 -1.78
N TYR A 238 -13.48 8.48 -1.17
CA TYR A 238 -14.35 7.41 -1.64
C TYR A 238 -15.82 7.83 -1.58
N HIS A 239 -16.25 8.48 -0.50
CA HIS A 239 -17.63 8.97 -0.37
C HIS A 239 -18.00 10.02 -1.43
N VAL A 240 -17.11 10.97 -1.73
CA VAL A 240 -17.31 11.93 -2.82
C VAL A 240 -17.34 11.23 -4.19
N ALA A 241 -16.41 10.31 -4.45
CA ALA A 241 -16.36 9.57 -5.72
C ALA A 241 -17.57 8.64 -5.91
N SER A 242 -18.16 8.14 -4.82
CA SER A 242 -19.35 7.27 -4.82
C SER A 242 -20.66 8.05 -4.85
N GLY A 243 -20.62 9.38 -5.01
CA GLY A 243 -21.81 10.23 -5.09
C GLY A 243 -22.54 10.43 -3.75
N GLN A 244 -21.86 10.24 -2.62
CA GLN A 244 -22.41 10.39 -1.26
C GLN A 244 -21.72 11.56 -0.52
N PRO A 245 -21.99 12.83 -0.91
CA PRO A 245 -21.32 14.00 -0.33
C PRO A 245 -21.62 14.20 1.16
N ASP A 246 -22.82 13.85 1.62
CA ASP A 246 -23.22 14.01 3.03
C ASP A 246 -22.36 13.17 3.99
N LYS A 247 -22.01 11.94 3.59
CA LYS A 247 -21.12 11.07 4.38
C LYS A 247 -19.66 11.52 4.33
N ALA A 248 -19.25 12.17 3.24
CA ALA A 248 -17.93 12.77 3.16
C ALA A 248 -17.79 13.92 4.17
N LEU A 249 -18.82 14.75 4.31
CA LEU A 249 -18.89 15.81 5.31
C LEU A 249 -18.88 15.23 6.74
N GLU A 250 -19.71 14.23 7.05
CA GLU A 250 -19.73 13.58 8.37
C GLU A 250 -18.37 12.96 8.74
N THR A 251 -17.63 12.45 7.74
CA THR A 251 -16.29 11.90 7.95
C THR A 251 -15.24 12.98 8.21
N LEU A 252 -15.41 14.17 7.64
CA LEU A 252 -14.52 15.32 7.83
C LEU A 252 -14.80 16.08 9.14
N GLU A 253 -16.00 15.97 9.71
CA GLU A 253 -16.39 16.59 10.98
C GLU A 253 -15.94 15.81 12.23
N LYS A 254 -15.44 14.57 12.08
CA LYS A 254 -14.96 13.70 13.17
C LYS A 254 -13.51 13.96 13.59
#